data_AF-A0A1U9JUM1-F1
#
_entry.id   AF-A0A1U9JUM1-F1
#
_cell.length_a   1.000
_cell.length_b   1.000
_cell.length_c   1.000
_cell.angle_alpha   90.00
_cell.angle_beta   90.00
_cell.angle_gamma   90.00
#
_symmetry.space_group_name_H-M   'P 1'
#
loop_
_entity.id
_entity.type
_entity.pdbx_description
1 polymer ?
#
loop_
_entity_poly.entity_id
_entity_poly.type
_entity_poly.pdbx_seq_one_letter_code
_entity_poly.pdbx_strand_id
1 'polypeptide(L)' 'MRLTPIILSAIGLWGLIYPETLLDETSGGGRWVFATILALGLFALWRAGRRNKR' A
#
# COMPACT_ATOMS: atom_id res chain seq x y z
N MET A 1 7.16 -7.64 -14.11
CA MET A 1 7.31 -7.42 -12.65
C MET A 1 7.07 -5.96 -12.19
N ARG A 2 6.38 -5.10 -12.96
CA ARG A 2 6.02 -3.73 -12.54
C ARG A 2 4.57 -3.58 -12.05
N LEU A 3 3.73 -4.58 -12.30
CA LEU A 3 2.32 -4.57 -11.92
C LEU A 3 2.12 -4.77 -10.41
N THR A 4 2.97 -5.60 -9.79
CA THR A 4 2.93 -5.92 -8.36
C THR A 4 2.99 -4.68 -7.45
N PRO A 5 3.94 -3.74 -7.61
CA PRO A 5 3.97 -2.53 -6.77
C PRO A 5 2.80 -1.57 -7.05
N ILE A 6 2.25 -1.58 -8.28
CA ILE A 6 1.05 -0.79 -8.62
C ILE A 6 -0.16 -1.35 -7.88
N ILE A 7 -0.35 -2.67 -7.91
CA ILE A 7 -1.45 -3.37 -7.21
C ILE A 7 -1.32 -3.19 -5.69
N LEU A 8 -0.11 -3.32 -5.12
CA LEU A 8 0.13 -3.08 -3.70
C LEU A 8 -0.20 -1.65 -3.28
N SER A 9 0.16 -0.66 -4.10
CA SER A 9 -0.14 0.75 -3.82
C SER A 9 -1.65 1.01 -3.88
N ALA A 10 -2.35 0.42 -4.85
CA ALA A 10 -3.80 0.55 -5.00
C ALA A 10 -4.55 -0.09 -3.81
N ILE A 11 -4.16 -1.28 -3.38
CA ILE A 11 -4.77 -1.96 -2.22
C ILE A 11 -4.49 -1.18 -0.93
N GLY A 12 -3.26 -0.67 -0.75
CA GLY A 12 -2.92 0.18 0.39
C GLY A 12 -3.74 1.46 0.45
N LEU A 13 -3.95 2.14 -0.69
CA LEU A 13 -4.80 3.33 -0.80
C LEU A 13 -6.27 3.01 -0.50
N TRP A 14 -6.79 1.93 -1.06
CA TRP A 14 -8.18 1.53 -0.87
C TRP A 14 -8.50 1.24 0.60
N GLY A 15 -7.64 0.48 1.28
CA GLY A 15 -7.83 0.20 2.70
C GLY A 15 -7.49 1.35 3.65
N LEU A 16 -6.82 2.40 3.17
CA LEU A 16 -6.65 3.66 3.92
C LEU A 16 -7.89 4.57 3.80
N ILE A 17 -8.52 4.62 2.62
CA ILE A 17 -9.70 5.45 2.35
C ILE A 17 -10.97 4.82 2.94
N TYR A 18 -11.08 3.49 2.85
CA TYR A 18 -12.23 2.74 3.37
C TYR A 18 -11.80 1.74 4.45
N PRO A 19 -11.22 2.19 5.57
CA PRO A 19 -10.82 1.29 6.64
C PRO A 19 -12.02 0.50 7.19
N GLU A 20 -13.22 1.09 7.17
CA GLU A 20 -14.47 0.44 7.60
C GLU A 20 -14.91 -0.75 6.74
N THR A 21 -14.46 -0.84 5.48
CA THR A 21 -14.79 -1.98 4.61
C THR A 21 -13.98 -3.24 4.93
N LEU A 22 -12.87 -3.08 5.65
CA LEU A 22 -11.91 -4.14 5.91
C LEU A 22 -11.70 -4.40 7.41
N LEU A 23 -12.07 -3.45 8.28
CA LEU A 23 -11.86 -3.52 9.73
C LEU A 23 -13.04 -2.92 10.49
N ASP A 24 -13.45 -3.63 11.53
CA ASP A 24 -14.44 -3.15 12.51
C ASP A 24 -13.89 -1.92 13.26
N GLU A 25 -14.75 -0.94 13.57
CA GLU A 25 -14.40 0.42 14.06
C GLU A 25 -13.49 0.44 15.31
N THR A 26 -13.37 -0.68 16.02
CA THR A 26 -12.56 -0.86 17.23
C THR A 26 -11.14 -1.38 17.00
N SER A 27 -10.79 -1.85 15.79
CA SER A 27 -9.46 -2.41 15.50
C SER A 27 -8.47 -1.31 15.07
N GLY A 28 -7.97 -0.56 16.05
CA GLY A 28 -6.93 0.47 15.82
C GLY A 28 -5.68 -0.06 15.11
N GLY A 29 -5.39 -1.37 15.21
CA GLY A 29 -4.24 -2.01 14.57
C GLY A 29 -4.36 -2.13 13.05
N GLY A 30 -5.56 -2.28 12.50
CA GLY A 30 -5.70 -2.53 11.08
C GLY A 30 -5.45 -1.30 10.18
N ARG A 31 -5.70 -0.08 10.69
CA ARG A 31 -5.32 1.17 9.99
C ARG A 31 -3.81 1.24 9.73
N TRP A 32 -3.01 0.76 10.67
CA TRP A 32 -1.54 0.72 10.54
C TRP A 32 -1.06 -0.33 9.53
N VAL A 33 -1.80 -1.43 9.36
CA VAL A 33 -1.50 -2.45 8.34
C VAL A 33 -1.61 -1.83 6.94
N PHE A 34 -2.69 -1.10 6.65
CA PHE A 34 -2.87 -0.43 5.35
C PHE A 34 -1.85 0.68 5.12
N ALA A 35 -1.52 1.47 6.15
CA ALA A 35 -0.45 2.47 6.06
C ALA A 35 0.91 1.83 5.70
N THR A 36 1.21 0.66 6.28
CA THR A 36 2.47 -0.08 6.01
C THR A 36 2.48 -0.65 4.59
N ILE A 37 1.36 -1.20 4.12
CA ILE A 37 1.20 -1.71 2.74
C ILE A 37 1.39 -0.58 1.72
N LEU A 38 0.80 0.59 1.98
CA LEU A 38 0.91 1.76 1.12
C LEU A 38 2.36 2.27 1.07
N ALA A 39 3.03 2.36 2.23
CA ALA A 39 4.44 2.73 2.31
C ALA A 39 5.36 1.75 1.56
N LEU A 40 5.12 0.44 1.68
CA LEU A 40 5.85 -0.60 0.95
C LEU A 40 5.58 -0.54 -0.56
N GLY A 41 4.34 -0.29 -0.97
CA GLY A 41 3.95 -0.08 -2.36
C GLY A 41 4.69 1.10 -2.99
N LEU A 42 4.69 2.26 -2.32
CA LEU A 42 5.42 3.46 -2.74
C LEU A 42 6.94 3.22 -2.79
N PHE A 43 7.50 2.57 -1.77
CA PHE A 43 8.93 2.25 -1.72
C PHE A 43 9.35 1.32 -2.85
N ALA A 44 8.54 0.30 -3.15
CA ALA A 44 8.78 -0.61 -4.26
C ALA A 44 8.66 0.10 -5.62
N LEU A 45 7.69 0.99 -5.79
CA LEU A 45 7.52 1.81 -7.00
C LEU A 45 8.73 2.73 -7.21
N TRP A 46 9.19 3.38 -6.14
CA TRP A 46 10.35 4.27 -6.15
C TRP A 46 11.65 3.52 -6.48
N ARG A 47 11.85 2.34 -5.88
CA ARG A 47 13.00 1.46 -6.17
C ARG A 47 12.96 0.92 -7.60
N ALA A 48 11.78 0.59 -8.13
CA ALA A 48 11.61 0.15 -9.52
C ALA A 48 11.93 1.28 -10.52
N GLY A 49 11.51 2.52 -10.22
CA GLY A 49 11.84 3.70 -11.03
C GLY A 49 13.34 4.00 -11.06
N ARG A 50 14.04 3.87 -9.93
CA ARG A 50 15.51 4.01 -9.88
C ARG A 50 16.24 2.91 -10.65
N ARG A 51 15.74 1.67 -10.65
CA ARG A 51 16.37 0.56 -11.40
C ARG A 51 16.30 0.74 -12.92
N ASN A 52 15.32 1.49 -13.44
CA ASN A 52 15.19 1.75 -14.87
C ASN A 52 16.10 2.89 -15.39
N LYS A 53 16.90 3.50 -14.51
CA LYS A 53 17.84 4.58 -14.84
C LYS A 53 19.29 4.09 -14.95
N ARG A 54 19.53 2.78 -14.77
CA ARG A 54 20.83 2.12 -15.00
C ARG A 54 20.76 1.30 -16.28
#